data_AF-A0AA42YVN1-F1
#
_entry.id   AF-A0AA42YVN1-F1
#
_cell.length_a   1.000
_cell.length_b   1.000
_cell.length_c   1.000
_cell.angle_alpha   90.00
_cell.angle_beta   90.00
_cell.angle_gamma   90.00
#
_symmetry.space_group_name_H-M   'P 1'
#
loop_
_entity.id
_entity.type
_entity.pdbx_description
1 polymer ?
#
loop_
_entity_poly.entity_id
_entity_poly.type
_entity_poly.pdbx_seq_one_letter_code
_entity_poly.pdbx_strand_id
1 'polypeptide(L)'
;MPTGRPDFATKMVGAQELHMEILDPSTQNVWQSLEPVTLAEYRAFPLEVGFVKIGIGRGAMDEHWFDRSPGTDISGPMEVREFGGRAFGLCARPATAPELPFGPDGPRRLLVDKHHVMRFAAGRAIPLLVLPDSTEYVHVMDGGVDGPALQVPEGCHLRHVSLREDWIVHLPHPTTVFFFPSRDSFQGPIEV
;
A
#
# COMPACT_ATOMS: atom_id res chain seq x y z
N MET A 1 1.29 -22.51 -5.19
CA MET A 1 0.73 -21.22 -4.71
C MET A 1 -0.53 -20.96 -5.51
N PRO A 2 -1.66 -20.55 -4.89
CA PRO A 2 -2.86 -20.19 -5.64
C PRO A 2 -2.53 -19.09 -6.66
N THR A 3 -3.01 -19.25 -7.89
CA THR A 3 -2.68 -18.39 -9.05
C THR A 3 -3.60 -17.18 -9.18
N GLY A 4 -4.32 -16.82 -8.11
CA GLY A 4 -5.32 -15.76 -8.15
C GLY A 4 -5.90 -15.44 -6.78
N ARG A 5 -6.72 -14.39 -6.74
CA ARG A 5 -7.37 -13.95 -5.50
C ARG A 5 -8.32 -15.03 -4.96
N PRO A 6 -8.27 -15.36 -3.66
CA PRO A 6 -9.25 -16.22 -3.02
C PRO A 6 -10.68 -15.62 -3.03
N ASP A 7 -11.71 -16.45 -3.11
CA ASP A 7 -13.11 -15.99 -3.09
C ASP A 7 -13.50 -15.21 -1.83
N PHE A 8 -12.83 -15.51 -0.71
CA PHE A 8 -13.08 -14.82 0.57
C PHE A 8 -12.45 -13.43 0.63
N ALA A 9 -11.45 -13.14 -0.22
CA ALA A 9 -10.63 -11.95 -0.05
C ALA A 9 -11.39 -10.71 -0.50
N THR A 10 -11.39 -9.69 0.35
CA THR A 10 -12.04 -8.41 0.04
C THR A 10 -11.35 -7.76 -1.16
N LYS A 11 -12.06 -7.67 -2.28
CA LYS A 11 -11.58 -7.00 -3.49
C LYS A 11 -11.61 -5.49 -3.29
N MET A 12 -10.51 -4.85 -3.65
CA MET A 12 -10.46 -3.41 -3.88
C MET A 12 -10.94 -3.12 -5.31
N VAL A 13 -11.97 -2.29 -5.45
CA VAL A 13 -12.53 -1.91 -6.76
C VAL A 13 -11.65 -0.82 -7.36
N GLY A 14 -11.17 -1.01 -8.59
CA GLY A 14 -10.40 0.01 -9.29
C GLY A 14 -9.05 0.33 -8.63
N ALA A 15 -8.18 -0.66 -8.44
CA ALA A 15 -6.89 -0.52 -7.73
C ALA A 15 -6.01 0.68 -8.18
N GLN A 16 -6.10 1.08 -9.44
CA GLN A 16 -5.35 2.20 -10.03
C GLN A 16 -6.07 3.55 -9.92
N GLU A 17 -7.28 3.57 -9.37
CA GLU A 17 -8.00 4.77 -9.03
C GLU A 17 -7.61 5.25 -7.63
N LEU A 18 -8.06 6.45 -7.26
CA LEU A 18 -7.73 7.02 -5.96
C LEU A 18 -8.56 6.33 -4.87
N HIS A 19 -7.89 5.81 -3.85
CA HIS A 19 -8.50 5.34 -2.61
C HIS A 19 -8.03 6.22 -1.45
N MET A 20 -8.89 6.40 -0.45
CA MET A 20 -8.51 7.13 0.76
C MET A 20 -8.26 6.21 1.93
N GLU A 21 -7.35 6.63 2.81
CA GLU A 21 -7.05 5.95 4.06
C GLU A 21 -7.34 6.86 5.26
N ILE A 22 -7.90 6.25 6.30
CA ILE A 22 -8.14 6.88 7.59
C ILE A 22 -7.49 6.05 8.69
N LEU A 23 -7.04 6.72 9.74
CA LEU A 23 -6.40 6.14 10.92
C LEU A 23 -7.31 6.33 12.14
N ASP A 24 -7.47 5.28 12.92
CA ASP A 24 -7.86 5.37 14.31
C ASP A 24 -6.59 5.52 15.19
N PRO A 25 -6.30 6.69 15.76
CA PRO A 25 -5.11 6.90 16.57
C PRO A 25 -5.11 6.08 17.87
N SER A 26 -6.29 5.66 18.36
CA SER A 26 -6.40 4.90 19.62
C SER A 26 -5.93 3.45 19.45
N THR A 27 -6.14 2.87 18.27
CA THR A 27 -5.77 1.48 17.95
C THR A 27 -4.64 1.36 16.94
N GLN A 28 -4.27 2.48 16.32
CA GLN A 28 -3.39 2.55 15.14
C GLN A 28 -3.93 1.81 13.91
N ASN A 29 -5.22 1.46 13.89
CA ASN A 29 -5.84 0.79 12.77
C ASN A 29 -6.00 1.73 11.58
N VAL A 30 -5.53 1.29 10.42
CA VAL A 30 -5.70 1.96 9.14
C VAL A 30 -6.81 1.28 8.34
N TRP A 31 -7.74 2.10 7.89
CA TRP A 31 -8.90 1.70 7.12
C TRP A 31 -8.82 2.32 5.73
N GLN A 32 -8.91 1.51 4.68
CA GLN A 32 -8.87 1.95 3.28
C GLN A 32 -10.26 1.85 2.65
N SER A 33 -10.69 2.87 1.90
CA SER A 33 -11.96 2.84 1.18
C SER A 33 -11.97 1.70 0.16
N LEU A 34 -13.00 0.85 0.16
CA LEU A 34 -13.05 -0.30 -0.76
C LEU A 34 -13.35 0.09 -2.21
N GLU A 35 -14.04 1.22 -2.38
CA GLU A 35 -14.34 1.85 -3.65
C GLU A 35 -13.47 3.09 -3.89
N PRO A 36 -13.26 3.45 -5.17
CA PRO A 36 -12.58 4.68 -5.53
C PRO A 36 -13.27 5.94 -5.01
N VAL A 37 -12.47 6.98 -4.84
CA VAL A 37 -12.87 8.30 -4.38
C VAL A 37 -12.17 9.37 -5.20
N THR A 38 -12.84 10.47 -5.47
CA THR A 38 -12.20 11.65 -6.04
C THR A 38 -11.48 12.45 -4.95
N LEU A 39 -10.54 13.30 -5.36
CA LEU A 39 -9.89 14.24 -4.44
C LEU A 39 -10.90 15.22 -3.79
N ALA A 40 -11.96 15.60 -4.50
CA ALA A 40 -13.02 16.44 -3.97
C ALA A 40 -13.79 15.71 -2.86
N GLU A 41 -14.16 14.44 -3.08
CA GLU A 41 -14.83 13.61 -2.07
C GLU A 41 -13.94 13.38 -0.85
N TYR A 42 -12.65 13.07 -1.03
CA TYR A 42 -11.71 12.95 0.09
C TYR A 42 -11.62 14.22 0.94
N ARG A 43 -11.57 15.39 0.30
CA ARG A 43 -11.55 16.67 1.01
C ARG A 43 -12.84 16.91 1.79
N ALA A 44 -13.98 16.65 1.15
CA ALA A 44 -15.31 16.83 1.74
C ALA A 44 -15.74 15.71 2.71
N PHE A 45 -14.98 14.61 2.78
CA PHE A 45 -15.36 13.42 3.52
C PHE A 45 -15.62 13.72 5.00
N PRO A 46 -16.84 13.43 5.52
CA PRO A 46 -17.21 13.70 6.90
C PRO A 46 -16.61 12.63 7.81
N LEU A 47 -15.50 12.97 8.43
CA LEU A 47 -14.78 12.05 9.30
C LEU A 47 -15.39 12.03 10.71
N GLU A 48 -15.61 10.83 11.25
CA GLU A 48 -16.06 10.65 12.62
C GLU A 48 -15.04 11.19 13.63
N VAL A 49 -15.53 11.67 14.77
CA VAL A 49 -14.66 12.14 15.87
C VAL A 49 -13.73 11.01 16.30
N GLY A 50 -12.45 11.34 16.43
CA GLY A 50 -11.42 10.39 16.85
C GLY A 50 -10.66 9.75 15.70
N PHE A 51 -11.12 9.85 14.45
CA PHE A 51 -10.37 9.38 13.28
C PHE A 51 -9.58 10.51 12.62
N VAL A 52 -8.55 10.16 11.84
CA VAL A 52 -7.73 11.10 11.06
C VAL A 52 -7.62 10.62 9.62
N LYS A 53 -7.83 11.52 8.64
CA LYS A 53 -7.49 11.26 7.24
C LYS A 53 -5.97 11.24 7.10
N ILE A 54 -5.40 10.12 6.66
CA ILE A 54 -3.93 9.96 6.57
C ILE A 54 -3.41 9.98 5.13
N GLY A 55 -4.27 9.70 4.15
CA GLY A 55 -3.83 9.68 2.78
C GLY A 55 -4.94 9.49 1.76
N ILE A 56 -4.59 9.83 0.53
CA ILE A 56 -5.30 9.42 -0.69
C ILE A 56 -4.23 9.04 -1.71
N GLY A 57 -4.38 7.90 -2.38
CA GLY A 57 -3.36 7.38 -3.28
C GLY A 57 -3.91 6.38 -4.28
N ARG A 58 -3.10 6.09 -5.30
CA ARG A 58 -3.41 5.09 -6.33
C ARG A 58 -2.49 3.91 -6.18
N GLY A 59 -3.02 2.70 -6.34
CA GLY A 59 -2.20 1.50 -6.42
C GLY A 59 -1.41 1.46 -7.72
N ALA A 60 -0.15 1.02 -7.65
CA ALA A 60 0.69 0.80 -8.83
C ALA A 60 0.38 -0.54 -9.54
N MET A 61 -0.34 -1.44 -8.86
CA MET A 61 -0.72 -2.77 -9.32
C MET A 61 -2.04 -2.77 -10.10
N ASP A 62 -2.33 -3.87 -10.80
CA ASP A 62 -3.58 -4.01 -11.59
C ASP A 62 -4.74 -4.52 -10.73
N GLU A 63 -4.43 -5.29 -9.69
CA GLU A 63 -5.37 -5.75 -8.69
C GLU A 63 -4.66 -5.92 -7.35
N HIS A 64 -5.37 -5.67 -6.24
CA HIS A 64 -4.89 -6.05 -4.92
C HIS A 64 -6.03 -6.46 -4.00
N TRP A 65 -5.66 -7.20 -2.97
CA TRP A 65 -6.54 -7.64 -1.90
C TRP A 65 -5.71 -7.85 -0.63
N PHE A 66 -6.40 -8.13 0.47
CA PHE A 66 -5.77 -8.53 1.71
C PHE A 66 -6.27 -9.92 2.07
N ASP A 67 -5.34 -10.82 2.42
CA ASP A 67 -5.68 -12.19 2.80
C ASP A 67 -6.34 -12.26 4.18
N ARG A 68 -6.18 -11.21 5.01
CA ARG A 68 -6.81 -11.00 6.33
C ARG A 68 -6.51 -9.59 6.86
N SER A 69 -7.21 -9.17 7.90
CA SER A 69 -6.92 -7.91 8.62
C SER A 69 -5.69 -8.01 9.54
N PRO A 70 -5.01 -6.89 9.86
CA PRO A 70 -3.90 -6.84 10.80
C PRO A 70 -4.23 -7.50 12.15
N GLY A 71 -3.25 -8.16 12.74
CA GLY A 71 -3.35 -8.84 14.03
C GLY A 71 -4.18 -10.13 14.03
N THR A 72 -4.49 -10.69 12.85
CA THR A 72 -5.25 -11.95 12.73
C THR A 72 -4.38 -13.05 12.12
N ASP A 73 -4.45 -14.27 12.68
CA ASP A 73 -3.66 -15.42 12.18
C ASP A 73 -4.40 -16.23 11.11
N ILE A 74 -5.70 -15.97 10.90
CA ILE A 74 -6.58 -16.77 10.04
C ILE A 74 -6.91 -15.97 8.78
N SER A 75 -6.74 -16.60 7.61
CA SER A 75 -7.14 -16.00 6.34
C SER A 75 -8.66 -15.83 6.28
N GLY A 76 -9.11 -14.69 5.79
CA GLY A 76 -10.53 -14.36 5.71
C GLY A 76 -10.77 -12.98 5.09
N PRO A 77 -12.04 -12.60 4.87
CA PRO A 77 -12.36 -11.24 4.46
C PRO A 77 -11.80 -10.26 5.50
N MET A 78 -11.42 -9.08 5.02
CA MET A 78 -11.08 -7.99 5.93
C MET A 78 -12.28 -7.66 6.81
N GLU A 79 -12.01 -7.18 8.02
CA GLU A 79 -13.01 -6.44 8.77
C GLU A 79 -13.42 -5.21 7.95
N VAL A 80 -14.73 -5.02 7.77
CA VAL A 80 -15.29 -3.90 7.01
C VAL A 80 -16.15 -3.07 7.94
N ARG A 81 -15.97 -1.75 7.86
CA ARG A 81 -16.78 -0.76 8.59
C ARG A 81 -17.23 0.34 7.64
N GLU A 82 -18.40 0.89 7.91
CA GLU A 82 -18.89 2.07 7.21
C GLU A 82 -18.41 3.34 7.93
N PHE A 83 -17.91 4.30 7.14
CA PHE A 83 -17.62 5.66 7.56
C PHE A 83 -18.24 6.63 6.56
N GLY A 84 -19.06 7.57 7.04
CA GLY A 84 -19.66 8.59 6.17
C GLY A 84 -20.43 8.01 4.97
N GLY A 85 -21.11 6.87 5.13
CA GLY A 85 -21.85 6.20 4.05
C GLY A 85 -21.00 5.39 3.05
N ARG A 86 -19.71 5.14 3.35
CA ARG A 86 -18.79 4.40 2.49
C ARG A 86 -18.16 3.23 3.25
N ALA A 87 -17.97 2.10 2.56
CA ALA A 87 -17.30 0.93 3.13
C ALA A 87 -15.78 1.09 3.12
N PHE A 88 -15.15 0.77 4.25
CA PHE A 88 -13.71 0.73 4.42
C PHE A 88 -13.30 -0.62 4.99
N GLY A 89 -12.21 -1.19 4.47
CA GLY A 89 -11.60 -2.39 5.01
C GLY A 89 -10.43 -2.06 5.95
N LEU A 90 -10.33 -2.76 7.08
CA LEU A 90 -9.19 -2.72 7.98
C LEU A 90 -7.97 -3.38 7.32
N CYS A 91 -7.06 -2.58 6.79
CA CYS A 91 -6.00 -3.02 5.88
C CYS A 91 -4.61 -3.07 6.52
N ALA A 92 -4.36 -2.25 7.53
CA ALA A 92 -3.02 -2.14 8.10
C ALA A 92 -3.01 -1.64 9.54
N ARG A 93 -1.91 -1.91 10.24
CA ARG A 93 -1.56 -1.28 11.52
C ARG A 93 -0.06 -1.00 11.54
N PRO A 94 0.39 0.26 11.72
CA PRO A 94 1.81 0.54 11.95
C PRO A 94 2.33 -0.25 13.15
N ALA A 95 3.40 -1.01 12.94
CA ALA A 95 4.06 -1.80 13.99
C ALA A 95 5.23 -1.04 14.63
N THR A 96 5.77 -0.02 13.93
CA THR A 96 6.84 0.85 14.43
C THR A 96 6.55 2.31 14.14
N ALA A 97 7.21 3.20 14.87
CA ALA A 97 7.28 4.61 14.49
C ALA A 97 8.03 4.77 13.15
N PRO A 98 7.75 5.85 12.39
CA PRO A 98 8.51 6.16 11.18
C PRO A 98 9.97 6.51 11.49
N GLU A 99 10.87 5.94 10.70
CA GLU A 99 12.31 6.21 10.69
C GLU A 99 12.69 6.96 9.41
N LEU A 100 13.80 7.69 9.46
CA LEU A 100 14.37 8.43 8.31
C LEU A 100 15.77 7.90 8.00
N PRO A 101 15.89 6.68 7.45
CA PRO A 101 17.20 6.04 7.25
C PRO A 101 18.09 6.78 6.24
N PHE A 102 17.51 7.64 5.39
CA PHE A 102 18.21 8.43 4.38
C PHE A 102 18.16 9.94 4.65
N GLY A 103 17.92 10.33 5.92
CA GLY A 103 17.81 11.73 6.31
C GLY A 103 16.42 12.34 6.06
N PRO A 104 16.26 13.64 6.37
CA PRO A 104 14.95 14.30 6.43
C PRO A 104 14.24 14.43 5.08
N ASP A 105 15.00 14.47 3.99
CA ASP A 105 14.47 14.58 2.63
C ASP A 105 14.27 13.19 1.96
N GLY A 106 14.66 12.11 2.65
CA GLY A 106 14.52 10.75 2.19
C GLY A 106 13.14 10.13 2.47
N PRO A 107 12.92 8.88 2.03
CA PRO A 107 11.69 8.17 2.36
C PRO A 107 11.62 7.85 3.86
N ARG A 108 10.41 7.93 4.40
CA ARG A 108 10.10 7.39 5.73
C ARG A 108 10.02 5.86 5.64
N ARG A 109 10.67 5.16 6.57
CA ARG A 109 10.60 3.70 6.71
C ARG A 109 9.80 3.33 7.96
N LEU A 110 8.91 2.35 7.85
CA LEU A 110 8.28 1.73 9.01
C LEU A 110 7.89 0.29 8.73
N LEU A 111 7.73 -0.50 9.79
CA LEU A 111 7.08 -1.80 9.71
C LEU A 111 5.57 -1.62 9.83
N VAL A 112 4.85 -2.35 9.00
CA VAL A 112 3.39 -2.33 8.94
C VAL A 112 2.88 -3.76 9.03
N ASP A 113 2.04 -4.02 10.03
CA ASP A 113 1.22 -5.21 10.09
C ASP A 113 0.13 -5.11 9.01
N LYS A 114 0.25 -5.97 8.00
CA LYS A 114 -0.76 -6.18 6.95
C LYS A 114 -0.50 -7.50 6.23
N HIS A 115 -1.49 -7.96 5.47
CA HIS A 115 -1.41 -9.19 4.67
C HIS A 115 -1.81 -8.89 3.22
N HIS A 116 -1.06 -7.99 2.60
CA HIS A 116 -1.39 -7.40 1.30
C HIS A 116 -0.82 -8.24 0.16
N VAL A 117 -1.69 -8.56 -0.79
CA VAL A 117 -1.34 -9.28 -2.02
C VAL A 117 -1.69 -8.43 -3.22
N MET A 118 -0.82 -8.45 -4.22
CA MET A 118 -0.94 -7.65 -5.43
C MET A 118 -0.74 -8.51 -6.66
N ARG A 119 -1.49 -8.22 -7.73
CA ARG A 119 -1.27 -8.76 -9.05
C ARG A 119 -0.83 -7.65 -10.00
N PHE A 120 0.27 -7.89 -10.67
CA PHE A 120 0.73 -7.11 -11.82
C PHE A 120 0.51 -7.94 -13.08
N ALA A 121 -0.13 -7.35 -14.09
CA ALA A 121 -0.44 -8.04 -15.32
C ALA A 121 0.82 -8.26 -16.19
N ALA A 122 0.81 -9.34 -16.97
CA ALA A 122 1.80 -9.58 -18.02
C ALA A 122 1.94 -8.37 -18.97
N GLY A 123 3.14 -8.16 -19.50
CA GLY A 123 3.46 -7.06 -20.42
C GLY A 123 3.85 -5.75 -19.73
N ARG A 124 3.80 -5.67 -18.39
CA ARG A 124 4.24 -4.50 -17.63
C ARG A 124 5.74 -4.52 -17.33
N ALA A 125 6.29 -3.32 -17.11
CA ALA A 125 7.60 -3.14 -16.49
C ALA A 125 7.38 -2.58 -15.08
N ILE A 126 7.72 -3.35 -14.05
CA ILE A 126 7.49 -2.98 -12.65
C ILE A 126 8.79 -2.44 -12.04
N PRO A 127 8.80 -1.19 -11.53
CA PRO A 127 9.96 -0.66 -10.85
C PRO A 127 10.08 -1.29 -9.45
N LEU A 128 11.31 -1.66 -9.11
CA LEU A 128 11.73 -2.10 -7.78
C LEU A 128 12.76 -1.13 -7.24
N LEU A 129 12.60 -0.73 -5.98
CA LEU A 129 13.65 -0.03 -5.25
C LEU A 129 14.66 -1.06 -4.76
N VAL A 130 15.92 -0.89 -5.15
CA VAL A 130 17.04 -1.72 -4.72
C VAL A 130 17.90 -0.90 -3.77
N LEU A 131 18.05 -1.38 -2.54
CA LEU A 131 18.90 -0.77 -1.51
C LEU A 131 20.39 -1.14 -1.71
N PRO A 132 21.34 -0.47 -1.02
CA PRO A 132 22.76 -0.76 -1.15
C PRO A 132 23.16 -2.21 -0.82
N ASP A 133 22.37 -2.88 0.03
CA ASP A 133 22.55 -4.29 0.40
C ASP A 133 21.90 -5.27 -0.58
N SER A 134 21.42 -4.78 -1.73
CA SER A 134 20.67 -5.53 -2.75
C SER A 134 19.27 -5.99 -2.33
N THR A 135 18.75 -5.54 -1.18
CA THR A 135 17.37 -5.82 -0.80
C THR A 135 16.40 -5.08 -1.72
N GLU A 136 15.38 -5.77 -2.22
CA GLU A 136 14.44 -5.24 -3.20
C GLU A 136 13.04 -5.02 -2.62
N TYR A 137 12.39 -3.95 -3.07
CA TYR A 137 11.06 -3.53 -2.65
C TYR A 137 10.21 -3.19 -3.87
N VAL A 138 8.99 -3.72 -3.94
CA VAL A 138 8.09 -3.50 -5.10
C VAL A 138 7.38 -2.16 -4.98
N HIS A 139 7.15 -1.49 -6.10
CA HIS A 139 6.31 -0.30 -6.16
C HIS A 139 4.83 -0.66 -5.89
N VAL A 140 4.23 -0.03 -4.87
CA VAL A 140 2.87 -0.32 -4.40
C VAL A 140 1.92 0.85 -4.60
N MET A 141 2.37 2.07 -4.38
CA MET A 141 1.56 3.28 -4.58
C MET A 141 2.26 4.26 -5.48
N ASP A 142 1.55 4.77 -6.49
CA ASP A 142 2.01 5.84 -7.37
C ASP A 142 1.84 7.19 -6.67
N GLY A 143 2.89 8.02 -6.71
CA GLY A 143 2.89 9.38 -6.19
C GLY A 143 1.88 10.33 -6.83
N GLY A 144 1.38 9.96 -8.02
CA GLY A 144 0.42 10.72 -8.81
C GLY A 144 1.06 11.86 -9.58
N VAL A 145 0.29 12.45 -10.50
CA VAL A 145 0.80 13.44 -11.47
C VAL A 145 1.13 14.82 -10.87
N ASP A 146 0.65 15.10 -9.66
CA ASP A 146 0.81 16.40 -9.00
C ASP A 146 1.86 16.39 -7.88
N GLY A 147 2.52 15.24 -7.65
CA GLY A 147 3.60 15.08 -6.66
C GLY A 147 4.94 15.59 -7.19
N PRO A 148 5.92 15.87 -6.31
CA PRO A 148 7.29 16.06 -6.77
C PRO A 148 7.80 14.75 -7.39
N ALA A 149 8.73 14.86 -8.35
CA ALA A 149 9.32 13.68 -8.97
C ALA A 149 10.03 12.80 -7.93
N LEU A 150 9.89 11.48 -8.08
CA LEU A 150 10.57 10.50 -7.23
C LEU A 150 12.08 10.75 -7.20
N GLN A 151 12.60 11.03 -6.01
CA GLN A 151 14.04 11.12 -5.75
C GLN A 151 14.50 9.86 -5.04
N VAL A 152 15.37 9.10 -5.69
CA VAL A 152 15.95 7.87 -5.14
C VAL A 152 17.17 8.24 -4.29
N PRO A 153 17.24 7.80 -3.02
CA PRO A 153 18.38 8.09 -2.16
C PRO A 153 19.71 7.61 -2.73
N GLU A 154 20.80 8.25 -2.31
CA GLU A 154 22.16 7.83 -2.66
C GLU A 154 22.41 6.35 -2.30
N GLY A 155 23.09 5.65 -3.21
CA GLY A 155 23.36 4.21 -3.08
C GLY A 155 22.17 3.30 -3.40
N CYS A 156 20.95 3.84 -3.49
CA CYS A 156 19.78 3.11 -3.97
C CYS A 156 19.63 3.30 -5.49
N HIS A 157 18.92 2.40 -6.15
CA HIS A 157 18.53 2.57 -7.54
C HIS A 157 17.19 1.89 -7.86
N LEU A 158 16.60 2.25 -9.00
CA LEU A 158 15.42 1.57 -9.52
C LEU A 158 15.82 0.51 -10.55
N ARG A 159 15.41 -0.73 -10.32
CA ARG A 159 15.50 -1.83 -11.28
C ARG A 159 14.12 -2.12 -11.83
N HIS A 160 13.99 -2.38 -13.13
CA HIS A 160 12.71 -2.71 -13.74
C HIS A 160 12.63 -4.20 -14.08
N VAL A 161 11.53 -4.83 -13.69
CA VAL A 161 11.21 -6.22 -14.05
C VAL A 161 10.18 -6.20 -15.17
N SER A 162 10.53 -6.75 -16.33
CA SER A 162 9.58 -6.93 -17.44
C SER A 162 8.82 -8.24 -17.27
N LEU A 163 7.51 -8.15 -17.13
CA LEU A 163 6.65 -9.30 -16.86
C LEU A 163 6.23 -9.98 -18.17
N ARG A 164 6.55 -11.27 -18.32
CA ARG A 164 6.05 -12.10 -19.42
C ARG A 164 4.73 -12.79 -19.09
N GLU A 165 4.46 -12.97 -17.81
CA GLU A 165 3.26 -13.53 -17.24
C GLU A 165 2.80 -12.64 -16.06
N ASP A 166 1.59 -12.87 -15.58
CA ASP A 166 1.10 -12.18 -14.38
C ASP A 166 2.00 -12.49 -13.19
N TRP A 167 2.34 -11.46 -12.42
CA TRP A 167 3.14 -11.60 -11.21
C TRP A 167 2.30 -11.30 -9.98
N ILE A 168 2.14 -12.31 -9.13
CA ILE A 168 1.45 -12.19 -7.84
C ILE A 168 2.51 -12.02 -6.75
N VAL A 169 2.46 -10.88 -6.06
CA VAL A 169 3.36 -10.55 -4.96
C VAL A 169 2.59 -10.65 -3.66
N HIS A 170 3.01 -11.56 -2.79
CA HIS A 170 2.60 -11.59 -1.39
C HIS A 170 3.64 -10.79 -0.60
N LEU A 171 3.24 -9.65 -0.04
CA LEU A 171 4.16 -8.90 0.80
C LEU A 171 4.43 -9.67 2.10
N PRO A 172 5.67 -9.61 2.63
CA PRO A 172 5.98 -10.24 3.91
C PRO A 172 5.16 -9.57 5.01
N HIS A 173 4.93 -10.32 6.08
CA HIS A 173 4.27 -9.82 7.28
C HIS A 173 5.21 -10.01 8.49
N PRO A 174 5.55 -8.93 9.23
CA PRO A 174 5.23 -7.53 8.94
C PRO A 174 5.94 -7.04 7.66
N THR A 175 5.31 -6.09 6.95
CA THR A 175 5.88 -5.51 5.73
C THR A 175 6.74 -4.30 6.08
N THR A 176 7.94 -4.21 5.51
CA THR A 176 8.69 -2.95 5.51
C THR A 176 8.17 -2.04 4.40
N VAL A 177 7.79 -0.82 4.77
CA VAL A 177 7.22 0.17 3.84
C VAL A 177 8.12 1.40 3.81
N PHE A 178 8.47 1.83 2.60
CA PHE A 178 9.05 3.15 2.34
C PHE A 178 7.96 4.07 1.77
N PHE A 179 7.80 5.24 2.37
CA PHE A 179 6.95 6.31 1.86
C PHE A 179 7.82 7.49 1.45
N PHE A 180 7.88 7.76 0.15
CA PHE A 180 8.68 8.83 -0.41
C PHE A 180 7.96 10.18 -0.30
N PRO A 181 8.70 11.31 -0.29
CA PRO A 181 8.10 12.64 -0.40
C PRO A 181 7.26 12.86 -1.67
N SER A 182 7.58 12.14 -2.75
CA SER A 182 6.79 12.07 -3.99
C SER A 182 5.43 11.40 -3.81
N ARG A 183 5.20 10.78 -2.65
CA ARG A 183 4.06 9.91 -2.30
C ARG A 183 4.12 8.51 -2.91
N ASP A 184 5.17 8.21 -3.67
CA ASP A 184 5.44 6.83 -4.07
C ASP A 184 5.69 5.97 -2.84
N SER A 185 5.28 4.71 -2.92
CA SER A 185 5.57 3.73 -1.88
C SER A 185 6.19 2.47 -2.45
N PHE A 186 7.30 2.05 -1.85
CA PHE A 186 7.99 0.80 -2.16
C PHE A 186 7.97 -0.11 -0.93
N GLN A 187 7.62 -1.38 -1.11
CA GLN A 187 7.30 -2.27 0.01
C GLN A 187 7.83 -3.69 -0.19
N GLY A 188 8.18 -4.34 0.91
CA GLY A 188 8.90 -5.61 0.86
C GLY A 188 9.55 -5.98 2.20
N PRO A 189 10.67 -6.72 2.19
CA PRO A 189 11.41 -7.18 1.01
C PRO A 189 10.59 -8.15 0.14
N ILE A 190 10.95 -8.26 -1.14
CA ILE A 190 10.38 -9.24 -2.06
C ILE A 190 11.48 -10.12 -2.66
N GLU A 191 11.10 -11.31 -3.09
CA GLU A 191 11.93 -12.18 -3.93
C GLU A 191 11.32 -12.17 -5.34
N VAL A 192 12.14 -11.89 -6.35
CA VAL A 192 11.75 -11.77 -7.77
C VAL A 192 12.40 -12.88 -8.58
#